data_AF-A0A538S0I7-F1
#
_entry.id   AF-A0A538S0I7-F1
#
_cell.length_a   1.000
_cell.length_b   1.000
_cell.length_c   1.000
_cell.angle_alpha   90.00
_cell.angle_beta   90.00
_cell.angle_gamma   90.00
#
_symmetry.space_group_name_H-M   'P 1'
#
loop_
_entity.id
_entity.type
_entity.pdbx_description
1 polymer ?
#
loop_
_entity_poly.entity_id
_entity_poly.type
_entity_poly.pdbx_seq_one_letter_code
_entity_poly.pdbx_strand_id
1 'polypeptide(L)' 'MSQRQMNLLWLKDTLEHLKNCQEQLQWAQDDETVHVLTETMLRDLDCCRRLCEGLHRRSCLEHAL' A
#
# COMPACT_ATOMS: atom_id res chain seq x y z
N MET A 1 -8.28 18.52 -6.64
CA MET A 1 -7.16 17.58 -6.40
C MET A 1 -6.85 16.87 -7.69
N SER A 2 -5.58 16.80 -8.10
CA SER A 2 -5.17 16.04 -9.29
C SER A 2 -5.19 14.54 -9.01
N GLN A 3 -5.33 13.72 -10.06
CA GLN A 3 -5.26 12.26 -9.93
C GLN A 3 -3.95 11.80 -9.25
N ARG A 4 -2.84 12.52 -9.50
CA ARG A 4 -1.56 12.28 -8.84
C ARG A 4 -1.63 12.51 -7.32
N GLN A 5 -2.26 13.60 -6.89
CA GLN A 5 -2.45 13.89 -5.45
C GLN A 5 -3.33 12.84 -4.78
N MET A 6 -4.41 12.41 -5.43
CA MET A 6 -5.27 11.33 -4.91
C MET A 6 -4.50 10.01 -4.78
N ASN A 7 -3.70 9.65 -5.78
CA ASN A 7 -2.88 8.44 -5.74
C ASN A 7 -1.84 8.50 -4.61
N LEU A 8 -1.16 9.64 -4.44
CA LEU A 8 -0.17 9.80 -3.37
C LEU A 8 -0.81 9.78 -1.98
N LEU A 9 -2.01 10.35 -1.83
CA LEU A 9 -2.77 10.29 -0.58
C LEU A 9 -3.14 8.85 -0.26
N TRP A 10 -3.68 8.11 -1.24
CA TRP A 10 -4.02 6.70 -1.06
C TRP A 10 -2.78 5.86 -0.72
N LEU A 11 -1.65 6.11 -1.37
CA LEU A 11 -0.39 5.44 -1.03
C LEU A 11 0.01 5.67 0.42
N LYS A 12 -0.12 6.92 0.91
CA LYS A 12 0.16 7.25 2.30
C LYS A 12 -0.78 6.49 3.24
N ASP A 13 -2.08 6.52 2.99
CA ASP A 13 -3.08 5.80 3.81
C ASP A 13 -2.80 4.30 3.85
N THR A 14 -2.46 3.67 2.73
CA THR A 14 -2.11 2.25 2.69
C THR A 14 -0.84 1.93 3.47
N LEU A 15 0.19 2.79 3.40
CA LEU A 15 1.41 2.62 4.20
C LEU A 15 1.14 2.78 5.71
N GLU A 16 0.26 3.71 6.08
CA GLU A 16 -0.16 3.90 7.47
C GLU A 16 -0.94 2.67 7.98
N HIS A 17 -1.82 2.12 7.15
CA HIS A 17 -2.53 0.87 7.45
C HIS A 17 -1.59 -0.32 7.62
N LEU A 18 -0.63 -0.49 6.71
CA LEU A 18 0.39 -1.54 6.78
C LEU A 18 1.20 -1.47 8.09
N LYS A 19 1.57 -0.26 8.52
CA LYS A 19 2.24 -0.05 9.80
C LYS A 19 1.37 -0.50 10.98
N ASN A 20 0.10 -0.12 10.97
CA ASN A 20 -0.84 -0.51 12.03
C ASN A 20 -1.09 -2.03 12.05
N CYS A 21 -1.13 -2.69 10.89
CA CYS A 21 -1.23 -4.15 10.80
C CYS A 21 0.04 -4.82 11.34
N GLN A 22 1.22 -4.30 11.04
CA GLN A 22 2.48 -4.80 11.59
C GLN A 22 2.52 -4.67 13.12
N GLU A 23 2.09 -3.52 13.66
CA GLU A 23 2.01 -3.31 15.10
C GLU A 23 1.04 -4.30 15.75
N GLN A 24 -0.12 -4.56 15.15
CA GLN A 24 -1.05 -5.59 15.63
C GLN A 24 -0.45 -7.00 15.57
N LEU A 25 0.26 -7.33 14.48
CA LEU A 25 0.91 -8.63 14.31
C LEU A 25 1.95 -8.90 15.40
N GLN A 26 2.65 -7.87 15.88
CA GLN A 26 3.64 -7.99 16.95
C GLN A 26 3.04 -8.50 18.27
N TRP A 27 1.77 -8.21 18.53
CA TRP A 27 1.07 -8.58 19.77
C TRP A 27 0.03 -9.68 19.56
N ALA A 28 -0.22 -10.11 18.32
CA ALA A 28 -1.12 -11.19 18.00
C ALA A 28 -0.55 -12.52 18.53
N GLN A 29 -1.37 -13.26 19.28
CA GLN A 29 -1.01 -14.55 19.86
C GLN A 29 -1.78 -15.71 19.22
N ASP A 30 -2.88 -15.42 18.53
CA ASP A 30 -3.68 -16.41 17.83
C ASP A 30 -3.31 -16.48 16.34
N ASP A 31 -3.21 -17.72 15.86
CA ASP A 31 -2.76 -18.04 14.50
C ASP A 31 -3.72 -17.51 13.42
N GLU A 32 -5.01 -17.37 13.77
CA GLU A 32 -6.04 -16.82 12.88
C GLU A 32 -5.83 -15.33 12.62
N THR A 33 -5.63 -14.52 13.66
CA THR A 33 -5.34 -13.09 13.53
C THR A 33 -4.02 -12.86 12.81
N VAL A 34 -2.98 -13.66 13.10
CA VAL A 34 -1.70 -13.61 12.37
C VAL A 34 -1.91 -13.88 10.89
N HIS A 35 -2.70 -14.91 10.54
CA HIS A 35 -3.01 -15.23 9.15
C HIS A 35 -3.77 -14.11 8.45
N VAL A 36 -4.84 -13.60 9.06
CA VAL A 36 -5.68 -12.53 8.49
C VAL A 36 -4.89 -11.23 8.29
N LEU A 37 -4.08 -10.84 9.27
CA LEU A 37 -3.23 -9.65 9.17
C LEU A 37 -2.18 -9.82 8.06
N THR A 38 -1.57 -11.00 7.97
CA THR A 38 -0.56 -11.29 6.94
C THR A 38 -1.16 -11.23 5.53
N GLU A 39 -2.31 -11.87 5.30
CA GLU A 39 -3.00 -11.82 4.00
C GLU A 39 -3.43 -10.40 3.63
N THR A 40 -3.91 -9.63 4.62
CA THR A 40 -4.26 -8.21 4.43
C THR A 40 -3.03 -7.39 4.02
N MET A 41 -1.92 -7.55 4.73
CA MET A 41 -0.67 -6.85 4.42
C MET A 41 -0.13 -7.24 3.04
N LEU A 42 -0.19 -8.51 2.64
CA LEU A 42 0.24 -8.96 1.30
C LEU A 42 -0.60 -8.30 0.20
N ARG A 43 -1.91 -8.20 0.38
CA ARG A 43 -2.81 -7.54 -0.58
C ARG A 43 -2.51 -6.05 -0.70
N ASP A 44 -2.28 -5.39 0.43
CA ASP A 44 -1.99 -3.96 0.47
C ASP A 44 -0.62 -3.64 -0.15
N LEU A 45 0.38 -4.49 0.05
CA LEU A 45 1.67 -4.38 -0.63
C LEU A 45 1.55 -4.55 -2.15
N ASP A 46 0.73 -5.49 -2.65
CA ASP A 46 0.49 -5.61 -4.10
C ASP A 46 -0.22 -4.36 -4.65
N CYS A 47 -1.19 -3.81 -3.92
CA CYS A 47 -1.86 -2.55 -4.24
C CYS A 47 -0.86 -1.38 -4.31
N CYS A 48 0.02 -1.23 -3.31
CA CYS A 48 1.09 -0.23 -3.32
C CYS A 48 1.99 -0.39 -4.54
N ARG A 49 2.40 -1.62 -4.85
CA ARG A 49 3.25 -1.92 -6.01
C ARG A 49 2.59 -1.46 -7.31
N ARG A 50 1.33 -1.85 -7.55
CA ARG A 50 0.59 -1.46 -8.77
C ARG A 50 0.42 0.05 -8.89
N LEU A 51 0.17 0.74 -7.78
CA LEU A 51 0.02 2.19 -7.79
C LEU A 51 1.36 2.89 -8.08
N CYS A 52 2.45 2.43 -7.46
CA CYS A 52 3.80 2.91 -7.75
C CYS A 52 4.19 2.67 -9.21
N GLU A 53 3.90 1.50 -9.77
CA GLU A 53 4.10 1.21 -11.19
C GLU A 53 3.26 2.15 -12.07
N GLY A 54 2.01 2.41 -11.70
CA GLY A 54 1.12 3.33 -12.42
C GLY A 54 1.60 4.79 -12.37
N LEU A 55 2.11 5.24 -11.23
CA LEU A 55 2.72 6.56 -11.07
C LEU A 55 4.02 6.67 -11.88
N HIS A 56 4.87 5.64 -11.84
CA HIS A 56 6.13 5.60 -12.57
C HIS A 56 5.90 5.63 -14.09
N ARG A 57 4.95 4.84 -14.59
CA ARG A 57 4.58 4.84 -16.02
C ARG A 57 4.11 6.22 -16.48
N ARG A 58 3.25 6.89 -15.70
CA ARG A 58 2.78 8.24 -16.03
C ARG A 58 3.91 9.26 -16.00
N SER A 59 4.76 9.21 -14.98
CA SER A 59 5.93 10.11 -14.89
C SER A 59 6.94 9.89 -16.01
N CYS A 60 7.10 8.66 -16.50
CA CYS A 60 7.98 8.35 -17.61
C CYS A 60 7.40 8.86 -18.95
N LEU A 61 6.08 8.71 -19.14
CA LEU A 61 5.38 9.26 -20.31
C LEU A 61 5.38 10.80 -20.33
N GLU A 62 5.25 11.45 -19.17
CA GLU A 62 5.32 12.92 -19.05
C GLU A 62 6.73 13.49 -19.35
N HIS A 63 7.80 12.71 -19.19
CA HIS A 63 9.17 13.12 -19.52
C HIS A 63 9.61 12.75 -20.94
N ALA A 64 8.86 11.89 -21.64
CA ALA A 64 9.17 11.43 -22.99
C ALA A 64 8.49 12.27 -24.10
N LEU A 65 7.60 13.21 -23.71
CA LEU A 65 6.94 14.21 -24.56
C LEU A 65 7.58 15.58 -24.35
#